data_AF-A0A1H7U2T0-F1
#
_entry.id   AF-A0A1H7U2T0-F1
#
_cell.length_a   1.000
_cell.length_b   1.000
_cell.length_c   1.000
_cell.angle_alpha   90.00
_cell.angle_beta   90.00
_cell.angle_gamma   90.00
#
_symmetry.space_group_name_H-M   'P 1'
#
loop_
_entity.id
_entity.type
_entity.pdbx_description
1 polymer ?
#
loop_
_entity_poly.entity_id
_entity_poly.type
_entity_poly.pdbx_seq_one_letter_code
_entity_poly.pdbx_strand_id
1 'polypeptide(L)'
;MPDAVTRKQIDYQAFLNRESQKRHHRYDEELQQYSYLKNGDLENAIKATKQMFRSDLTGHLSENPIRNYQYLFVASVTLATRFAIQGGLDEEVAFNTSDLYIQKFDKLDNVPDIFDLQVEMFTSFTKLVRQSKLDQAQSLPILRCIEYIDLHLHEMITLTDLAKHTGYSSNYISQLFKERMNQSVKSYIQAQKIAVAKNMLLESDYSLLEISETLSFSS
;
A
#
# COMPACT_ATOMS: atom_id res chain seq x y z
N MET A 1 18.24 38.77 -4.07
CA MET A 1 17.28 37.64 -4.01
C MET A 1 16.79 37.39 -5.42
N PRO A 2 16.55 36.14 -5.85
CA PRO A 2 15.90 35.90 -7.13
C PRO A 2 14.51 36.55 -7.15
N ASP A 3 14.11 37.11 -8.30
CA ASP A 3 12.82 37.76 -8.47
C ASP A 3 11.68 36.73 -8.36
N ALA A 4 10.58 37.13 -7.72
CA ALA A 4 9.39 36.30 -7.63
C ALA A 4 8.73 36.14 -9.01
N VAL A 5 8.13 34.96 -9.25
CA VAL A 5 7.28 34.76 -10.44
C VAL A 5 6.08 35.70 -10.35
N THR A 6 5.95 36.57 -11.35
CA THR A 6 4.91 37.60 -11.39
C THR A 6 3.67 37.15 -12.15
N ARG A 7 2.51 37.74 -11.83
CA ARG A 7 1.27 37.50 -12.57
C ARG A 7 1.41 37.80 -14.08
N LYS A 8 2.16 38.87 -14.41
CA LYS A 8 2.46 39.26 -15.80
C LYS A 8 3.19 38.15 -16.57
N GLN A 9 4.15 37.48 -15.94
CA GLN A 9 4.86 36.34 -16.55
C GLN A 9 3.93 35.15 -16.79
N ILE A 10 3.05 34.85 -15.83
CA ILE A 10 2.06 33.76 -15.95
C ILE A 10 1.10 34.05 -17.12
N ASP A 11 0.53 35.25 -17.18
CA ASP A 11 -0.42 35.63 -18.22
C ASP A 11 0.24 35.68 -19.61
N TYR A 12 1.50 36.11 -19.69
CA TYR A 12 2.27 36.09 -20.94
C TYR A 12 2.54 34.66 -21.42
N GLN A 13 2.89 33.74 -20.51
CA GLN A 13 3.05 32.32 -20.86
C GLN A 13 1.73 31.69 -21.30
N ALA A 14 0.62 32.01 -20.63
CA ALA A 14 -0.70 31.55 -21.03
C ALA A 14 -1.09 32.05 -22.44
N PHE A 15 -0.70 33.28 -22.80
CA PHE A 15 -0.87 33.82 -24.15
C PHE A 15 -0.04 33.04 -25.18
N LEU A 16 1.24 32.82 -24.94
CA LEU A 16 2.12 32.05 -25.84
C LEU A 16 1.62 30.61 -26.08
N ASN A 17 1.13 29.95 -25.02
CA ASN A 17 0.54 28.62 -25.11
C ASN A 17 -0.72 28.60 -25.99
N ARG A 18 -1.58 29.63 -25.88
CA ARG A 18 -2.77 29.76 -26.75
C ARG A 18 -2.40 29.95 -28.22
N GLU A 19 -1.46 30.85 -28.52
CA GLU A 19 -1.03 31.12 -29.90
C GLU A 19 -0.39 29.89 -30.56
N SER A 20 0.35 29.09 -29.78
CA SER A 20 0.97 27.84 -30.24
C SER A 20 0.06 26.62 -30.20
N GLN A 21 -1.22 26.78 -29.83
CA GLN A 21 -2.19 25.69 -29.60
C GLN A 21 -1.69 24.61 -28.61
N LYS A 22 -0.74 24.95 -27.74
CA LYS A 22 -0.22 24.06 -26.70
C LYS A 22 -1.06 24.20 -25.43
N ARG A 23 -1.44 23.08 -24.84
CA ARG A 23 -2.06 23.03 -23.51
C ARG A 23 -1.30 22.09 -22.60
N HIS A 24 -1.39 22.32 -21.30
CA HIS A 24 -1.00 21.31 -20.32
C HIS A 24 -2.07 20.23 -20.21
N HIS A 25 -1.66 19.05 -19.72
CA HIS A 25 -2.60 18.08 -19.18
C HIS A 25 -3.51 18.75 -18.16
N ARG A 26 -4.79 18.40 -18.19
CA ARG A 26 -5.71 18.76 -17.13
C ARG A 26 -5.35 17.99 -15.87
N TYR A 27 -5.73 18.54 -14.73
CA TYR A 27 -5.45 17.92 -13.44
C TYR A 27 -5.95 16.47 -13.32
N ASP A 28 -7.14 16.19 -13.84
CA ASP A 28 -7.71 14.84 -13.87
C ASP A 28 -6.95 13.87 -14.80
N GLU A 29 -6.46 14.37 -15.93
CA GLU A 29 -5.62 13.59 -16.86
C GLU A 29 -4.28 13.23 -16.19
N GLU A 30 -3.66 14.18 -15.48
CA GLU A 30 -2.38 13.98 -14.78
C GLU A 30 -2.50 12.95 -13.65
N LEU A 31 -3.60 12.99 -12.89
CA LEU A 31 -3.80 12.13 -11.73
C LEU A 31 -4.13 10.67 -12.08
N GLN A 32 -4.55 10.39 -13.30
CA GLN A 32 -5.10 9.10 -13.69
C GLN A 32 -4.10 7.95 -13.49
N GLN A 33 -2.85 8.13 -13.93
CA GLN A 33 -1.78 7.12 -13.77
C GLN A 33 -1.51 6.79 -12.28
N TYR A 34 -1.55 7.81 -11.40
CA TYR A 34 -1.32 7.63 -9.97
C TYR A 34 -2.52 6.99 -9.27
N SER A 35 -3.74 7.27 -9.73
CA SER A 35 -4.95 6.60 -9.26
C SER A 35 -4.90 5.10 -9.55
N TYR A 36 -4.51 4.71 -10.76
CA TYR A 36 -4.33 3.29 -11.10
C TYR A 36 -3.22 2.64 -10.26
N LEU A 37 -2.08 3.30 -10.11
CA LEU A 37 -0.99 2.84 -9.24
C LEU A 37 -1.46 2.62 -7.80
N LYS A 38 -2.15 3.60 -7.21
CA LYS A 38 -2.72 3.53 -5.85
C LYS A 38 -3.68 2.35 -5.67
N ASN A 39 -4.41 1.99 -6.72
CA ASN A 39 -5.35 0.89 -6.70
C ASN A 39 -4.68 -0.46 -7.04
N GLY A 40 -3.38 -0.47 -7.34
CA GLY A 40 -2.69 -1.68 -7.79
C GLY A 40 -3.14 -2.14 -9.17
N ASP A 41 -3.69 -1.27 -10.02
CA ASP A 41 -4.15 -1.57 -11.37
C ASP A 41 -3.01 -1.41 -12.40
N LEU A 42 -2.25 -2.50 -12.57
CA LEU A 42 -1.03 -2.51 -13.37
C LEU A 42 -1.26 -2.19 -14.86
N GLU A 43 -2.30 -2.75 -15.46
CA GLU A 43 -2.54 -2.59 -16.89
C GLU A 43 -2.86 -1.13 -17.23
N ASN A 44 -3.80 -0.55 -16.49
CA ASN A 44 -4.21 0.83 -16.72
C ASN A 44 -3.13 1.84 -16.27
N ALA A 45 -2.38 1.57 -15.20
CA ALA A 45 -1.26 2.41 -14.78
C ALA A 45 -0.18 2.51 -15.87
N ILE A 46 0.22 1.38 -16.45
CA ILE A 46 1.22 1.33 -17.52
C ILE A 46 0.70 2.04 -18.78
N LYS A 47 -0.57 1.78 -19.16
CA LYS A 47 -1.19 2.43 -20.33
C LYS A 47 -1.22 3.95 -20.17
N ALA A 48 -1.70 4.45 -19.03
CA ALA A 48 -1.78 5.88 -18.74
C ALA A 48 -0.39 6.54 -18.73
N THR A 49 0.59 5.92 -18.08
CA THR A 49 1.98 6.42 -18.03
C THR A 49 2.57 6.56 -19.43
N LYS A 50 2.41 5.55 -20.29
CA LYS A 50 2.91 5.57 -21.67
C LYS A 50 2.25 6.68 -22.50
N GLN A 51 0.95 6.88 -22.33
CA GLN A 51 0.21 7.94 -23.02
C GLN A 51 0.66 9.32 -22.56
N MET A 52 0.82 9.53 -21.24
CA MET A 52 1.28 10.79 -20.69
C MET A 52 2.69 11.15 -21.14
N PHE A 53 3.64 10.22 -21.04
CA PHE A 53 5.03 10.49 -21.41
C PHE A 53 5.17 10.84 -22.90
N ARG A 54 4.44 10.14 -23.77
CA ARG A 54 4.49 10.35 -25.23
C ARG A 54 3.67 11.54 -25.72
N SER A 55 2.96 12.23 -24.81
CA SER A 55 2.15 13.38 -25.19
C SER A 55 2.98 14.66 -25.31
N ASP A 56 2.60 15.51 -26.25
CA ASP A 56 3.16 16.86 -26.40
C ASP A 56 2.61 17.87 -25.37
N LEU A 57 1.91 17.37 -24.34
CA LEU A 57 1.25 18.17 -23.30
C LEU A 57 2.03 18.19 -21.98
N THR A 58 3.21 17.57 -21.97
CA THR A 58 4.15 17.59 -20.83
C THR A 58 4.72 19.00 -20.62
N GLY A 59 5.10 19.31 -19.38
CA GLY A 59 5.66 20.62 -19.04
C GLY A 59 6.99 20.89 -19.73
N HIS A 60 7.18 22.13 -20.18
CA HIS A 60 8.47 22.64 -20.67
C HIS A 60 9.19 23.42 -19.56
N LEU A 61 10.06 22.73 -18.85
CA LEU A 61 10.80 23.16 -17.67
C LEU A 61 12.27 23.50 -17.98
N SER A 62 12.78 23.08 -19.14
CA SER A 62 14.17 23.30 -19.56
C SER A 62 14.29 23.17 -21.08
N GLU A 63 15.13 24.02 -21.69
CA GLU A 63 15.51 23.90 -23.10
C GLU A 63 16.36 22.64 -23.38
N ASN A 64 17.10 22.15 -22.38
CA ASN A 64 17.78 20.87 -22.48
C ASN A 64 16.75 19.73 -22.28
N PRO A 65 16.55 18.84 -23.28
CA PRO A 65 15.52 17.78 -23.20
C PRO A 65 15.74 16.80 -22.04
N ILE A 66 16.98 16.40 -21.77
CA ILE A 66 17.31 15.46 -20.69
C ILE A 66 16.95 16.10 -19.34
N ARG A 67 17.35 17.36 -19.14
CA ARG A 67 17.04 18.11 -17.92
C ARG A 67 15.54 18.40 -17.78
N ASN A 68 14.83 18.61 -18.89
CA ASN A 68 13.38 18.75 -18.89
C ASN A 68 12.72 17.50 -18.30
N TYR A 69 13.09 16.33 -18.83
CA TYR A 69 12.58 15.06 -18.35
C TYR A 69 13.10 14.69 -16.95
N GLN A 70 14.26 15.19 -16.53
CA GLN A 70 14.72 15.06 -15.14
C GLN A 70 13.75 15.70 -14.15
N TYR A 71 13.35 16.94 -14.41
CA TYR A 71 12.40 17.62 -13.52
C TYR A 71 11.03 16.95 -13.52
N LEU A 72 10.53 16.53 -14.69
CA LEU A 72 9.27 15.81 -14.79
C LEU A 72 9.34 14.44 -14.10
N PHE A 73 10.44 13.71 -14.24
CA PHE A 73 10.65 12.40 -13.62
C PHE A 73 10.67 12.52 -12.09
N VAL A 74 11.43 13.48 -11.53
CA VAL A 74 11.46 13.70 -10.09
C VAL A 74 10.07 14.08 -9.55
N ALA A 75 9.35 14.97 -10.24
CA ALA A 75 7.96 15.29 -9.87
C ALA A 75 7.06 14.05 -9.90
N SER A 76 7.20 13.22 -10.94
CA SER A 76 6.46 11.97 -11.09
C SER A 76 6.76 10.96 -9.99
N VAL A 77 8.03 10.72 -9.67
CA VAL A 77 8.45 9.86 -8.56
C VAL A 77 7.82 10.36 -7.27
N THR A 78 7.89 11.66 -7.01
CA THR A 78 7.37 12.23 -5.77
C THR A 78 5.85 12.03 -5.62
N LEU A 79 5.09 12.12 -6.72
CA LEU A 79 3.65 11.82 -6.72
C LEU A 79 3.37 10.32 -6.61
N ALA A 80 4.09 9.48 -7.36
CA ALA A 80 3.98 8.02 -7.30
C ALA A 80 4.19 7.49 -5.87
N THR A 81 5.22 7.97 -5.16
CA THR A 81 5.49 7.61 -3.76
C THR A 81 4.29 7.89 -2.86
N ARG A 82 3.71 9.10 -2.93
CA ARG A 82 2.57 9.51 -2.10
C ARG A 82 1.33 8.68 -2.39
N PHE A 83 1.04 8.43 -3.66
CA PHE A 83 -0.09 7.60 -4.06
C PHE A 83 0.13 6.12 -3.73
N ALA A 84 1.37 5.63 -3.74
CA ALA A 84 1.71 4.29 -3.28
C ALA A 84 1.44 4.13 -1.77
N ILE A 85 1.88 5.10 -0.96
CA ILE A 85 1.60 5.13 0.49
C ILE A 85 0.09 5.17 0.74
N GLN A 86 -0.64 6.05 0.05
CA GLN A 86 -2.11 6.08 0.11
C GLN A 86 -2.78 4.78 -0.38
N GLY A 87 -2.07 4.00 -1.22
CA GLY A 87 -2.49 2.69 -1.69
C GLY A 87 -2.26 1.58 -0.66
N GLY A 88 -1.61 1.88 0.46
CA GLY A 88 -1.28 0.95 1.53
C GLY A 88 0.14 0.40 1.47
N LEU A 89 1.03 0.95 0.64
CA LEU A 89 2.46 0.61 0.69
C LEU A 89 3.10 1.22 1.94
N ASP A 90 3.99 0.46 2.57
CA ASP A 90 4.81 0.94 3.68
C ASP A 90 5.64 2.18 3.29
N GLU A 91 5.74 3.14 4.20
CA GLU A 91 6.38 4.43 3.95
C GLU A 91 7.87 4.30 3.66
N GLU A 92 8.59 3.52 4.46
CA GLU A 92 10.02 3.32 4.30
C GLU A 92 10.34 2.58 3.00
N VAL A 93 9.54 1.56 2.66
CA VAL A 93 9.62 0.90 1.35
C VAL A 93 9.36 1.88 0.21
N ALA A 94 8.36 2.74 0.32
CA ALA A 94 8.01 3.72 -0.71
C ALA A 94 9.13 4.76 -0.91
N PHE A 95 9.69 5.31 0.17
CA PHE A 95 10.79 6.28 0.11
C PHE A 95 12.06 5.65 -0.45
N ASN A 96 12.47 4.48 0.03
CA ASN A 96 13.63 3.76 -0.49
C ASN A 96 13.49 3.44 -1.98
N THR A 97 12.29 3.01 -2.40
CA THR A 97 11.99 2.78 -3.82
C THR A 97 12.17 4.07 -4.62
N SER A 98 11.67 5.20 -4.11
CA SER A 98 11.78 6.50 -4.77
C SER A 98 13.22 6.97 -4.93
N ASP A 99 14.05 6.80 -3.90
CA ASP A 99 15.47 7.17 -3.92
C ASP A 99 16.23 6.36 -4.96
N LEU A 100 15.98 5.04 -5.02
CA LEU A 100 16.60 4.15 -6.00
C LEU A 100 16.24 4.56 -7.44
N TYR A 101 15.00 4.97 -7.71
CA TYR A 101 14.60 5.44 -9.04
C TYR A 101 15.23 6.77 -9.41
N ILE A 102 15.33 7.72 -8.47
CA ILE A 102 16.02 9.00 -8.71
C ILE A 102 17.52 8.76 -8.96
N GLN A 103 18.16 7.88 -8.19
CA GLN A 103 19.57 7.51 -8.39
C GLN A 103 19.82 6.77 -9.71
N LYS A 104 18.86 5.95 -10.16
CA LYS A 104 18.92 5.32 -11.49
C LYS A 104 18.80 6.36 -12.59
N PHE A 105 17.87 7.31 -12.45
CA PHE A 105 17.67 8.39 -13.41
C PHE A 105 18.94 9.24 -13.57
N ASP A 106 19.63 9.56 -12.47
CA ASP A 106 20.83 10.42 -12.47
C ASP A 106 21.98 9.91 -13.37
N LYS A 107 21.94 8.62 -13.73
CA LYS A 107 22.92 7.97 -14.59
C LYS A 107 22.53 7.95 -16.07
N LEU A 108 21.35 8.47 -16.43
CA LEU A 108 20.83 8.45 -17.79
C LEU A 108 21.16 9.74 -18.54
N ASP A 109 21.42 9.61 -19.84
CA ASP A 109 21.81 10.71 -20.72
C ASP A 109 20.97 10.80 -22.00
N ASN A 110 19.87 10.04 -22.09
CA ASN A 110 19.01 10.01 -23.25
C ASN A 110 17.54 9.78 -22.88
N VAL A 111 16.64 10.34 -23.70
CA VAL A 111 15.18 10.32 -23.45
C VAL A 111 14.55 8.92 -23.55
N PRO A 112 14.94 8.03 -24.49
CA PRO A 112 14.41 6.67 -24.54
C PRO A 112 14.63 5.88 -23.25
N ASP A 113 15.83 5.91 -22.67
CA ASP A 113 16.10 5.21 -21.42
C ASP A 113 15.30 5.78 -20.24
N ILE A 114 15.07 7.11 -20.25
CA ILE A 114 14.21 7.77 -19.25
C ILE A 114 12.77 7.27 -19.38
N PHE A 115 12.25 7.11 -20.61
CA PHE A 115 10.92 6.56 -20.85
C PHE A 115 10.80 5.13 -20.30
N ASP A 116 11.79 4.29 -20.56
CA ASP A 116 11.80 2.92 -20.07
C ASP A 116 11.87 2.87 -18.54
N LEU A 117 12.69 3.73 -17.92
CA LEU A 117 12.76 3.86 -16.47
C LEU A 117 11.44 4.36 -15.86
N GLN A 118 10.76 5.32 -16.51
CA GLN A 118 9.45 5.81 -16.08
C GLN A 118 8.41 4.67 -16.07
N VAL A 119 8.36 3.86 -17.13
CA VAL A 119 7.45 2.71 -17.22
C VAL A 119 7.79 1.64 -16.18
N GLU A 120 9.08 1.37 -15.97
CA GLU A 120 9.56 0.42 -14.95
C GLU A 120 9.18 0.89 -13.54
N MET A 121 9.37 2.18 -13.24
CA MET A 121 8.99 2.81 -11.97
C MET A 121 7.50 2.64 -11.67
N PHE A 122 6.62 2.95 -12.62
CA PHE A 122 5.17 2.74 -12.44
C PHE A 122 4.82 1.27 -12.29
N THR A 123 5.49 0.39 -13.05
CA THR A 123 5.30 -1.06 -12.94
C THR A 123 5.65 -1.56 -11.54
N SER A 124 6.79 -1.13 -11.00
CA SER A 124 7.31 -1.53 -9.70
C SER A 124 6.43 -1.05 -8.56
N PHE A 125 6.15 0.27 -8.48
CA PHE A 125 5.26 0.81 -7.45
C PHE A 125 3.88 0.16 -7.47
N THR A 126 3.29 -0.04 -8.65
CA THR A 126 1.96 -0.64 -8.76
C THR A 126 1.94 -2.10 -8.31
N LYS A 127 3.01 -2.86 -8.59
CA LYS A 127 3.17 -4.23 -8.08
C LYS A 127 3.35 -4.26 -6.56
N LEU A 128 4.16 -3.37 -6.00
CA LEU A 128 4.37 -3.26 -4.56
C LEU A 128 3.07 -2.91 -3.83
N VAL A 129 2.29 -1.95 -4.35
CA VAL A 129 0.97 -1.60 -3.80
C VAL A 129 0.00 -2.77 -3.89
N ARG A 130 -0.07 -3.45 -5.04
CA ARG A 130 -0.91 -4.64 -5.21
C ARG A 130 -0.55 -5.73 -4.20
N GLN A 131 0.74 -6.00 -4.03
CA GLN A 131 1.22 -6.99 -3.08
C GLN A 131 0.86 -6.62 -1.64
N SER A 132 1.11 -5.37 -1.24
CA SER A 132 0.74 -4.89 0.11
C SER A 132 -0.76 -5.05 0.40
N LYS A 133 -1.62 -4.72 -0.57
CA LYS A 133 -3.08 -4.93 -0.46
C LYS A 133 -3.43 -6.41 -0.29
N LEU A 134 -2.76 -7.31 -1.02
CA LEU A 134 -2.98 -8.76 -0.87
C LEU A 134 -2.54 -9.24 0.52
N ASP A 135 -1.40 -8.77 1.03
CA ASP A 135 -0.89 -9.13 2.35
C ASP A 135 -1.80 -8.63 3.48
N GLN A 136 -2.33 -7.41 3.34
CA GLN A 136 -3.34 -6.86 4.25
C GLN A 136 -4.65 -7.65 4.20
N ALA A 137 -5.14 -7.98 3.01
CA ALA A 137 -6.35 -8.78 2.83
C ALA A 137 -6.21 -10.19 3.42
N GLN A 138 -5.02 -10.79 3.33
CA GLN A 138 -4.72 -12.10 3.90
C GLN A 138 -4.50 -12.08 5.42
N SER A 139 -4.16 -10.94 6.01
CA SER A 139 -3.96 -10.83 7.47
C SER A 139 -5.26 -10.51 8.22
N LEU A 140 -6.22 -9.85 7.57
CA LEU A 140 -7.52 -9.49 8.17
C LEU A 140 -8.31 -10.69 8.74
N PRO A 141 -8.41 -11.86 8.08
CA PRO A 141 -9.11 -13.01 8.66
C PRO A 141 -8.46 -13.49 9.96
N ILE A 142 -7.14 -13.44 10.06
CA ILE A 142 -6.39 -13.84 11.25
C ILE A 142 -6.60 -12.87 12.40
N LEU A 143 -6.57 -11.56 12.13
CA LEU A 143 -6.88 -10.54 13.14
C LEU A 143 -8.29 -10.75 13.71
N ARG A 144 -9.29 -10.99 12.85
CA ARG A 144 -10.66 -11.32 13.29
C ARG A 144 -10.74 -12.61 14.09
N CYS A 145 -9.97 -13.64 13.71
CA CYS A 145 -9.91 -14.86 14.51
C CYS A 145 -9.34 -14.61 15.91
N ILE A 146 -8.25 -13.84 16.02
CA ILE A 146 -7.62 -13.51 17.30
C ILE A 146 -8.60 -12.72 18.18
N GLU A 147 -9.20 -11.65 17.64
CA GLU A 147 -10.19 -10.84 18.35
C GLU A 147 -11.37 -11.67 18.85
N TYR A 148 -11.91 -12.56 18.00
CA TYR A 148 -12.98 -13.45 18.40
C TYR A 148 -12.56 -14.39 19.53
N ILE A 149 -11.36 -14.98 19.44
CA ILE A 149 -10.85 -15.89 20.46
C ILE A 149 -10.71 -15.17 21.80
N ASP A 150 -10.10 -13.99 21.82
CA ASP A 150 -9.86 -13.21 23.04
C ASP A 150 -11.17 -12.82 23.75
N LEU A 151 -12.21 -12.47 22.98
CA LEU A 151 -13.52 -12.11 23.53
C LEU A 151 -14.33 -13.32 24.04
N HIS A 152 -14.07 -14.53 23.54
CA HIS A 152 -14.87 -15.74 23.82
C HIS A 152 -14.08 -16.84 24.55
N LEU A 153 -12.99 -16.51 25.25
CA LEU A 153 -12.18 -17.51 25.97
C LEU A 153 -12.97 -18.30 27.03
N HIS A 154 -14.09 -17.75 27.50
CA HIS A 154 -14.99 -18.40 28.45
C HIS A 154 -15.89 -19.48 27.83
N GLU A 155 -15.89 -19.61 26.50
CA GLU A 155 -16.72 -20.55 25.75
C GLU A 155 -15.89 -21.67 25.11
N MET A 156 -16.58 -22.67 24.56
CA MET A 156 -16.00 -23.68 23.69
C MET A 156 -15.89 -23.14 22.25
N ILE A 157 -14.73 -22.58 21.92
CA ILE A 157 -14.46 -22.05 20.58
C ILE A 157 -14.06 -23.18 19.62
N THR A 158 -14.78 -23.33 18.50
CA THR A 158 -14.41 -24.25 17.43
C THR A 158 -13.91 -23.54 16.18
N LEU A 159 -13.20 -24.28 15.32
CA LEU A 159 -12.77 -23.77 14.02
C LEU A 159 -13.96 -23.35 13.13
N THR A 160 -15.12 -24.00 13.30
CA THR A 160 -16.35 -23.66 12.59
C THR A 160 -16.91 -22.32 13.02
N ASP A 161 -16.76 -21.94 14.29
CA ASP A 161 -17.21 -20.64 14.79
C ASP A 161 -16.36 -19.52 14.20
N LEU A 162 -15.04 -19.71 14.14
CA LEU A 162 -14.13 -18.78 13.48
C LEU A 162 -14.40 -18.66 11.97
N ALA A 163 -14.70 -19.77 11.30
CA ALA A 163 -15.07 -19.77 9.89
C ALA A 163 -16.34 -18.95 9.64
N LYS A 164 -17.38 -19.16 10.45
CA LYS A 164 -18.62 -18.37 10.40
C LYS A 164 -18.38 -16.90 10.69
N HIS A 165 -17.60 -16.57 11.72
CA HIS A 165 -17.31 -15.20 12.11
C HIS A 165 -16.53 -14.43 11.03
N THR A 166 -15.58 -15.09 10.38
CA THR A 166 -14.73 -14.47 9.37
C THR A 166 -15.35 -14.47 7.96
N GLY A 167 -16.33 -15.33 7.69
CA GLY A 167 -16.93 -15.53 6.37
C GLY A 167 -16.12 -16.44 5.44
N TYR A 168 -15.09 -17.12 5.94
CA TYR A 168 -14.24 -18.03 5.18
C TYR A 168 -14.50 -19.49 5.54
N SER A 169 -13.97 -20.42 4.74
CA SER A 169 -14.05 -21.84 5.06
C SER A 169 -13.13 -22.21 6.23
N SER A 170 -13.53 -23.22 7.02
CA SER A 170 -12.72 -23.73 8.14
C SER A 170 -11.32 -24.18 7.67
N ASN A 171 -11.22 -24.79 6.49
CA ASN A 171 -9.93 -25.23 5.94
C ASN A 171 -9.00 -24.04 5.64
N TYR A 172 -9.54 -22.97 5.03
CA TYR A 172 -8.78 -21.76 4.76
C TYR A 172 -8.27 -21.11 6.04
N ILE A 173 -9.14 -20.94 7.04
CA ILE A 173 -8.74 -20.38 8.34
C ILE A 173 -7.68 -21.26 9.02
N SER A 174 -7.85 -22.58 9.02
CA SER A 174 -6.85 -23.47 9.63
C SER A 174 -5.48 -23.34 8.98
N GLN A 175 -5.42 -23.30 7.65
CA GLN A 175 -4.17 -23.18 6.91
C GLN A 175 -3.53 -21.81 7.15
N LEU A 176 -4.29 -20.74 6.92
CA LEU A 176 -3.82 -19.37 7.08
C LEU A 176 -3.36 -19.08 8.52
N PHE A 177 -4.09 -19.57 9.53
CA PHE A 177 -3.73 -19.36 10.93
C PHE A 177 -2.44 -20.09 11.28
N LYS A 178 -2.25 -21.31 10.78
CA LYS A 178 -1.00 -22.07 10.97
C LYS A 178 0.18 -21.39 10.29
N GLU A 179 0.00 -20.87 9.08
CA GLU A 179 1.04 -20.14 8.34
C GLU A 179 1.43 -18.84 9.04
N ARG A 180 0.46 -18.08 9.57
CA ARG A 180 0.71 -16.77 10.17
C ARG A 180 1.14 -16.83 11.64
N MET A 181 0.56 -17.74 12.43
CA MET A 181 0.79 -17.84 13.89
C MET A 181 1.81 -18.94 14.25
N ASN A 182 2.28 -19.69 13.25
CA ASN A 182 3.18 -20.84 13.41
C ASN A 182 2.66 -21.90 14.39
N GLN A 183 1.34 -21.96 14.58
CA GLN A 183 0.66 -22.91 15.48
C GLN A 183 -0.79 -23.12 15.04
N SER A 184 -1.39 -24.23 15.47
CA SER A 184 -2.81 -24.49 15.18
C SER A 184 -3.73 -23.57 15.98
N VAL A 185 -4.92 -23.30 15.45
CA VAL A 185 -6.00 -22.58 16.16
C VAL A 185 -6.26 -23.17 17.55
N LYS A 186 -6.34 -24.51 17.64
CA LYS A 186 -6.59 -25.22 18.91
C LYS A 186 -5.46 -24.97 19.92
N SER A 187 -4.20 -25.06 19.47
CA SER A 187 -3.03 -24.79 20.31
C SER A 187 -3.02 -23.35 20.80
N TYR A 188 -3.38 -22.40 19.93
CA TYR A 188 -3.46 -20.99 20.28
C TYR A 188 -4.54 -20.72 21.35
N ILE A 189 -5.76 -21.22 21.15
CA ILE A 189 -6.86 -21.08 22.12
C ILE A 189 -6.44 -21.66 23.48
N GLN A 190 -5.84 -22.86 23.48
CA GLN A 190 -5.38 -23.49 24.72
C GLN A 190 -4.31 -22.63 25.43
N ALA A 191 -3.36 -22.08 24.67
CA ALA A 191 -2.32 -21.21 25.23
C ALA A 191 -2.92 -19.94 25.86
N GLN A 192 -3.92 -19.32 25.21
CA GLN A 192 -4.61 -18.15 25.75
C GLN A 192 -5.40 -18.50 27.02
N LYS A 193 -6.16 -19.59 27.02
CA LYS A 193 -6.88 -20.05 28.23
C LYS A 193 -5.92 -20.31 29.39
N ILE A 194 -4.77 -20.95 29.13
CA ILE A 194 -3.74 -21.18 30.16
C ILE A 194 -3.17 -19.85 30.69
N ALA A 195 -2.92 -18.87 29.81
CA ALA A 195 -2.42 -17.57 30.22
C ALA A 195 -3.42 -16.84 31.13
N VAL A 196 -4.71 -16.84 30.78
CA VAL A 196 -5.77 -16.25 31.60
C VAL A 196 -5.93 -17.00 32.92
N ALA A 197 -5.91 -18.34 32.91
CA ALA A 197 -5.98 -19.15 34.13
C ALA A 197 -4.84 -18.84 35.10
N LYS A 198 -3.60 -18.71 34.59
CA LYS A 198 -2.43 -18.31 35.39
C LYS A 198 -2.65 -16.96 36.06
N ASN A 199 -3.19 -15.98 35.32
CA ASN A 199 -3.48 -14.66 35.88
C ASN A 199 -4.57 -14.74 36.96
N MET A 200 -5.65 -15.50 36.74
CA MET A 200 -6.71 -15.69 37.74
C MET A 200 -6.16 -16.35 39.02
N LEU A 201 -5.25 -17.33 38.90
CA LEU A 201 -4.63 -17.99 40.07
C LEU A 201 -3.74 -17.06 40.91
N LEU A 202 -3.17 -16.02 40.29
CA LEU A 202 -2.28 -15.08 40.96
C LEU A 202 -3.04 -13.88 41.53
N GLU A 203 -4.08 -13.41 40.82
CA GLU A 203 -4.70 -12.11 41.04
C GLU A 203 -6.16 -12.20 41.52
N SER A 204 -6.70 -13.39 41.78
CA SER A 204 -8.09 -13.57 42.26
C SER A 204 -8.22 -14.70 43.27
N ASP A 205 -9.34 -14.70 44.00
CA ASP A 205 -9.70 -15.73 44.98
C ASP A 205 -10.53 -16.88 44.39
N TYR A 206 -10.64 -16.97 43.05
CA TYR A 206 -11.37 -18.06 42.40
C TYR A 206 -10.71 -19.42 42.67
N SER A 207 -11.52 -20.41 43.01
CA SER A 207 -11.09 -21.79 43.16
C SER A 207 -10.68 -22.41 41.84
N LEU A 208 -9.88 -23.49 41.90
CA LEU A 208 -9.50 -24.25 40.70
C LEU A 208 -10.70 -24.72 39.89
N LEU A 209 -11.80 -25.08 40.56
CA LEU A 209 -13.04 -25.50 39.91
C LEU A 209 -13.69 -24.33 39.16
N GLU A 210 -13.84 -23.17 39.81
CA GLU A 210 -14.43 -21.97 39.19
C GLU A 210 -13.60 -21.48 37.99
N ILE A 211 -12.27 -21.51 38.07
CA ILE A 211 -11.40 -21.15 36.94
C ILE A 211 -11.56 -22.16 35.81
N SER A 212 -11.65 -23.45 36.13
CA SER A 212 -11.85 -24.52 35.14
C SER A 212 -13.17 -24.36 34.38
N GLU A 213 -14.25 -24.09 35.10
CA GLU A 213 -15.59 -23.87 34.54
C GLU A 213 -15.64 -22.57 33.73
N THR A 214 -15.12 -21.47 34.28
CA THR A 214 -15.13 -20.14 33.63
C THR A 214 -14.41 -20.17 32.29
N LEU A 215 -13.29 -20.88 32.18
CA LEU A 215 -12.51 -20.96 30.95
C LEU A 215 -12.91 -22.15 30.07
N SER A 216 -13.99 -22.86 30.39
CA SER A 216 -14.45 -24.02 29.64
C SER A 216 -13.32 -25.02 29.34
N PHE A 217 -12.48 -25.34 30.33
CA PHE A 217 -11.52 -26.44 30.18
C PHE A 217 -12.29 -27.76 30.17
N SER A 218 -12.04 -28.59 29.14
CA SER A 218 -12.62 -29.92 29.08
C SER A 218 -12.08 -30.76 30.24
N SER A 219 -12.98 -31.25 31.11
CA SER A 219 -12.66 -32.25 32.14
C SER A 219 -12.40 -33.62 31.53
#